data_AF-A0A562U2H9-F1
#
_entry.id   AF-A0A562U2H9-F1
#
_cell.length_a   1.000
_cell.length_b   1.000
_cell.length_c   1.000
_cell.angle_alpha   90.00
_cell.angle_beta   90.00
_cell.angle_gamma   90.00
#
_symmetry.space_group_name_H-M   'P 1'
#
loop_
_entity.id
_entity.type
_entity.pdbx_description
1 polymer ?
#
loop_
_entity_poly.entity_id
_entity_poly.type
_entity_poly.pdbx_seq_one_letter_code
_entity_poly.pdbx_strand_id
1 'polypeptide(L)'
;MKAGLKTVLILFVFSIMLISVKPVHAQCAQCAAQVETSSKNGSSAANGLNSGILFLLAAPYLAVGVAGLVWYRKYRRKNVNIDMPAKKLHLN
;
A
#
# COMPACT_ATOMS: atom_id res chain seq x y z
N MET A 1 1.16 22.73 -25.06
CA MET A 1 -0.16 22.03 -25.09
C MET A 1 -0.10 20.53 -24.74
N LYS A 2 0.90 19.75 -25.18
CA LYS A 2 0.95 18.29 -24.93
C LYS A 2 1.10 17.87 -23.45
N ALA A 3 1.80 18.66 -22.64
CA ALA A 3 2.01 18.36 -21.22
C ALA A 3 0.71 18.48 -20.38
N GLY A 4 -0.10 19.52 -20.63
CA GLY A 4 -1.37 19.71 -19.92
C GLY A 4 -2.39 18.61 -20.21
N LEU A 5 -2.46 18.13 -21.46
CA LEU A 5 -3.35 17.04 -21.84
C LEU A 5 -2.97 15.72 -21.14
N LYS A 6 -1.67 15.43 -21.00
CA LYS A 6 -1.20 14.24 -20.28
C LYS A 6 -1.56 14.30 -18.79
N THR A 7 -1.38 15.45 -18.15
CA THR A 7 -1.75 15.63 -16.74
C THR A 7 -3.25 15.49 -16.54
N VAL A 8 -4.06 16.09 -17.41
CA VAL A 8 -5.53 15.95 -17.37
C VAL A 8 -5.95 14.50 -17.55
N LEU A 9 -5.33 13.77 -18.48
CA LEU A 9 -5.63 12.36 -18.72
C LEU A 9 -5.25 11.47 -17.53
N ILE A 10 -4.11 11.73 -16.89
CA ILE A 10 -3.69 11.04 -15.66
C ILE A 10 -4.69 11.29 -14.53
N LEU A 11 -5.09 12.55 -14.32
CA LEU A 11 -6.06 12.92 -13.29
C LEU A 11 -7.44 12.31 -13.57
N PHE A 12 -7.86 12.24 -14.83
CA PHE A 12 -9.12 11.63 -15.23
C PHE A 12 -9.12 10.12 -14.97
N VAL A 13 -8.06 9.41 -15.35
CA VAL A 13 -7.90 7.98 -15.07
C VAL A 13 -7.86 7.70 -13.56
N PHE A 14 -7.15 8.54 -12.80
CA PHE A 14 -7.10 8.42 -11.34
C PHE A 14 -8.48 8.65 -10.69
N SER A 15 -9.24 9.63 -11.18
CA SER A 15 -10.61 9.88 -10.73
C SER A 15 -11.54 8.68 -10.98
N ILE A 16 -11.45 8.06 -12.18
CA ILE A 16 -12.22 6.85 -12.51
C ILE A 16 -11.86 5.69 -11.59
N MET A 17 -10.58 5.52 -11.26
CA MET A 17 -10.12 4.46 -10.34
C MET A 17 -10.69 4.64 -8.93
N LEU A 18 -10.80 5.87 -8.44
CA LEU A 18 -11.35 6.16 -7.09
C LEU A 18 -12.85 5.87 -6.97
N ILE A 19 -13.60 6.01 -8.07
CA ILE A 19 -15.07 5.85 -8.08
C ILE A 19 -15.47 4.40 -8.44
N SER A 20 -14.55 3.59 -8.96
CA SER A 20 -14.83 2.21 -9.36
C SER A 20 -14.90 1.27 -8.15
N VAL A 21 -16.09 1.14 -7.57
CA VAL A 21 -16.37 0.15 -6.51
C VAL A 21 -16.99 -1.10 -7.15
N LYS A 22 -16.19 -2.14 -7.38
CA LYS A 22 -16.69 -3.46 -7.79
C LYS A 22 -16.79 -4.41 -6.59
N PRO A 23 -17.78 -5.32 -6.56
CA PRO A 23 -17.77 -6.40 -5.59
C PRO A 23 -16.49 -7.23 -5.78
N VAL A 24 -15.64 -7.26 -4.76
CA VAL A 24 -14.39 -8.03 -4.77
C VAL A 24 -14.76 -9.50 -4.62
N HIS A 25 -14.71 -10.24 -5.73
CA HIS A 25 -14.58 -11.70 -5.66
C HIS A 25 -13.18 -12.02 -5.13
N ALA A 26 -13.08 -12.94 -4.17
CA ALA A 26 -11.80 -13.30 -3.56
C ALA A 26 -10.80 -13.73 -4.65
N GLN A 27 -9.70 -12.99 -4.78
CA GLN A 27 -8.71 -13.20 -5.84
C GLN A 27 -7.75 -14.38 -5.57
N CYS A 28 -7.82 -14.97 -4.37
CA CYS A 28 -7.00 -16.12 -3.98
C CYS A 28 -7.87 -17.37 -3.79
N ALA A 29 -7.51 -18.44 -4.49
CA ALA A 29 -8.25 -19.72 -4.50
C ALA A 29 -8.50 -20.31 -3.08
N GLN A 30 -7.58 -20.07 -2.15
CA GLN A 30 -7.75 -20.49 -0.75
C GLN A 30 -8.92 -19.81 -0.04
N CYS A 31 -9.09 -18.49 -0.24
CA CYS A 31 -10.16 -17.74 0.41
C CYS A 31 -11.53 -18.17 -0.15
N ALA A 32 -11.60 -18.45 -1.46
CA ALA A 32 -12.82 -18.94 -2.09
C ALA A 32 -13.24 -20.33 -1.56
N ALA A 33 -12.29 -21.26 -1.42
CA ALA A 33 -12.55 -22.60 -0.88
C ALA A 33 -13.05 -22.54 0.58
N GLN A 34 -12.47 -21.67 1.42
CA GLN A 34 -12.93 -21.49 2.81
C GLN A 34 -14.34 -20.90 2.88
N VAL A 35 -14.68 -19.93 2.01
CA VAL A 35 -16.04 -19.35 1.92
C VAL A 35 -17.05 -20.39 1.49
N GLU A 36 -16.74 -21.16 0.45
CA GLU A 36 -17.65 -22.18 -0.07
C GLU A 36 -17.94 -23.26 0.98
N THR A 37 -16.92 -23.72 1.69
CA THR A 37 -17.07 -24.72 2.76
C THR A 37 -17.85 -24.17 3.95
N SER A 38 -17.59 -22.91 4.32
CA SER A 38 -18.30 -22.24 5.43
C SER A 38 -19.77 -21.99 5.11
N SER A 39 -20.07 -21.59 3.87
CA SER A 39 -21.44 -21.34 3.38
C SER A 39 -22.25 -22.64 3.29
N LYS A 40 -21.66 -23.72 2.77
CA LYS A 40 -22.29 -25.05 2.72
C LYS A 40 -22.64 -25.60 4.11
N ASN A 41 -21.84 -25.26 5.12
CA ASN A 41 -22.08 -25.66 6.51
C ASN A 41 -23.00 -24.68 7.28
N GLY A 42 -23.63 -23.72 6.59
CA GLY A 42 -24.55 -22.73 7.20
C GLY A 42 -23.86 -21.70 8.10
N SER A 43 -22.53 -21.60 8.04
CA SER A 43 -21.76 -20.70 8.90
C SER A 43 -21.74 -19.28 8.33
N SER A 44 -22.07 -18.31 9.18
CA SER A 44 -22.05 -16.88 8.85
C SER A 44 -20.65 -16.33 8.61
N ALA A 45 -19.59 -17.11 8.88
CA ALA A 45 -18.20 -16.71 8.70
C ALA A 45 -17.82 -16.35 7.25
N ALA A 46 -18.60 -16.84 6.27
CA ALA A 46 -18.50 -16.42 4.88
C ALA A 46 -18.86 -14.93 4.68
N ASN A 47 -19.79 -14.39 5.49
CA ASN A 47 -20.26 -13.02 5.42
C ASN A 47 -19.28 -12.08 6.14
N GLY A 48 -18.17 -11.74 5.49
CA GLY A 48 -17.20 -10.76 6.02
C GLY A 48 -15.73 -11.15 5.87
N LEU A 49 -15.42 -12.28 5.22
CA LEU A 49 -14.04 -12.72 5.05
C LEU A 49 -13.15 -11.67 4.37
N ASN A 50 -13.64 -11.00 3.33
CA ASN A 50 -12.89 -9.94 2.64
C ASN A 50 -12.53 -8.78 3.57
N SER A 51 -13.44 -8.40 4.47
CA SER A 51 -13.19 -7.37 5.49
C SER A 51 -12.13 -7.83 6.49
N GLY A 52 -12.16 -9.11 6.88
CA GLY A 52 -11.13 -9.73 7.72
C GLY A 52 -9.74 -9.76 7.07
N ILE A 53 -9.66 -10.09 5.78
CA ILE A 53 -8.39 -10.08 5.02
C ILE A 53 -7.82 -8.66 4.95
N LEU A 54 -8.65 -7.66 4.63
CA LEU A 54 -8.21 -6.26 4.59
C LEU A 54 -7.74 -5.77 5.97
N PHE A 55 -8.40 -6.21 7.05
CA PHE A 55 -7.99 -5.88 8.41
C PHE A 55 -6.62 -6.48 8.76
N LEU A 56 -6.40 -7.76 8.46
CA LEU A 56 -5.12 -8.44 8.70
C LEU A 56 -4.00 -7.88 7.82
N LEU A 57 -4.31 -7.51 6.58
CA LEU A 57 -3.36 -6.91 5.65
C LEU A 57 -2.99 -5.47 6.07
N ALA A 58 -3.91 -4.71 6.67
CA ALA A 58 -3.63 -3.36 7.16
C ALA A 58 -2.60 -3.36 8.30
N ALA A 59 -2.59 -4.38 9.16
CA ALA A 59 -1.72 -4.47 10.32
C ALA A 59 -0.21 -4.31 10.01
N PRO A 60 0.41 -5.08 9.08
CA PRO A 60 1.83 -4.93 8.77
C PRO A 60 2.16 -3.55 8.17
N TYR A 61 1.30 -2.99 7.33
CA TYR A 61 1.54 -1.66 6.75
C TYR A 61 1.47 -0.55 7.80
N LEU A 62 0.50 -0.62 8.71
CA LEU A 62 0.40 0.32 9.83
C LEU A 62 1.60 0.18 10.77
N ALA A 63 2.02 -1.05 11.08
CA ALA A 63 3.20 -1.30 11.92
C ALA A 63 4.47 -0.67 11.31
N VAL A 64 4.72 -0.88 10.02
CA VAL A 64 5.86 -0.28 9.31
C VAL A 64 5.75 1.24 9.26
N GLY A 65 4.56 1.78 8.99
CA GLY A 65 4.32 3.23 8.96
C GLY A 65 4.61 3.90 10.30
N VAL A 66 4.13 3.32 11.40
CA VAL A 66 4.38 3.82 12.76
C VAL A 66 5.86 3.71 13.10
N ALA A 67 6.49 2.56 12.86
CA ALA A 67 7.90 2.36 13.12
C ALA A 67 8.78 3.36 12.33
N GLY A 68 8.48 3.56 11.05
CA GLY A 68 9.17 4.53 10.20
C GLY A 68 9.00 5.97 10.69
N LEU A 69 7.80 6.36 11.11
CA LEU A 69 7.53 7.69 11.66
C LEU A 69 8.29 7.93 12.98
N VAL A 70 8.29 6.95 13.89
CA VAL A 70 9.04 7.04 15.15
C VAL A 70 10.54 7.13 14.86
N TRP A 71 11.05 6.30 13.95
CA TRP A 71 12.46 6.31 13.58
C TRP A 71 12.88 7.65 12.98
N TYR A 72 12.09 8.17 12.04
CA TYR A 72 12.34 9.45 11.39
C TYR A 72 12.31 10.62 12.37
N ARG A 73 11.38 10.63 13.34
CA ARG A 73 11.31 11.70 14.33
C ARG A 73 12.45 11.65 15.34
N LYS A 74 12.87 10.45 15.77
CA LYS A 74 13.83 10.27 16.85
C LYS A 74 15.28 10.23 16.39
N TYR A 75 15.57 9.58 15.26
CA TYR A 75 16.95 9.30 14.84
C TYR A 75 17.42 10.14 13.66
N ARG A 76 16.55 10.97 13.06
CA ARG A 76 16.98 11.89 12.00
C ARG A 76 17.85 13.00 12.61
N ARG A 77 19.17 12.90 12.35
CA ARG A 77 20.14 13.95 12.66
C ARG A 77 19.78 15.20 11.87
N LYS A 78 19.50 16.30 12.57
CA LYS A 78 19.40 17.62 11.97
C LYS A 78 20.79 18.25 12.03
N ASN A 79 21.25 18.85 10.93
CA ASN A 79 22.57 19.50 10.82
C ASN A 79 23.76 18.51 10.79
N VAL A 80 23.74 17.57 9.84
CA VAL A 80 24.96 16.83 9.52
C VAL A 80 25.82 17.75 8.66
N ASN A 81 26.99 18.16 9.16
CA ASN A 81 27.98 18.83 8.34
C ASN A 81 28.61 17.75 7.44
N ILE A 82 28.35 17.83 6.14
CA ILE A 82 28.89 16.89 5.17
C ILE A 82 30.23 17.48 4.72
N ASP A 83 31.27 17.15 5.47
CA ASP A 83 32.64 17.50 5.12
C ASP A 83 33.07 16.61 3.94
N MET A 84 32.76 17.07 2.72
CA MET A 84 33.32 16.48 1.51
C MET A 84 34.80 16.87 1.44
N PRO A 85 35.74 15.91 1.53
CA PRO A 85 37.14 16.24 1.31
C PRO A 85 37.28 16.78 -0.12
N ALA A 86 37.82 18.00 -0.27
CA ALA A 86 38.02 18.66 -1.56
C ALA A 86 39.07 17.99 -2.47
N LYS A 87 39.48 16.75 -2.13
CA LYS A 87 40.40 15.97 -2.92
C LYS A 87 39.63 15.37 -4.09
N LYS A 88 40.14 15.54 -5.32
CA LYS A 88 39.60 14.83 -6.46
C LYS A 88 39.68 13.33 -6.20
N LEU A 89 38.53 12.65 -6.25
CA LEU A 89 38.51 11.18 -6.29
C LEU A 89 39.15 10.75 -7.60
N HIS A 90 40.34 10.16 -7.50
CA HIS A 90 40.94 9.41 -8.60
C HIS A 90 40.19 8.08 -8.69
N LEU A 91 39.06 8.09 -9.39
CA LEU A 91 38.53 6.85 -9.94
C LEU A 91 39.48 6.41 -11.05
N ASN A 92 39.94 5.17 -10.96
CA ASN A 92 40.79 4.49 -11.93
C ASN A 92 40.28 4.64 -13.36
#